data_AF-A0A357L881-F1
#
_entry.id   AF-A0A357L881-F1
#
_cell.length_a   1.000
_cell.length_b   1.000
_cell.length_c   1.000
_cell.angle_alpha   90.00
_cell.angle_beta   90.00
_cell.angle_gamma   90.00
#
_symmetry.space_group_name_H-M   'P 1'
#
loop_
_entity.id
_entity.type
_entity.pdbx_description
1 polymer ?
#
loop_
_entity_poly.entity_id
_entity_poly.type
_entity_poly.pdbx_seq_one_letter_code
_entity_poly.pdbx_strand_id
1 'polypeptide(L)'
;MSFTSNLWGQIRCSEVISHANYFKGLQKNLFVLFYQFSLQDLLFSAAAQHRLRDSGFRIIRKANILEATMTEFPTNEPRSIGDRIRHARKEAGLNQTELAERVGVSQPAVANWESGVHDPRRVMLAKIADVLRVSPGWLASGDRSALETDKQPAAAYLRRPLRHAPVIAIEEAMWFLNDAGADPHGAALDYIPITSGAEKVFAFFIDDEAMNRAFPKNTLVVVDYGDRRPADGAYALFSVDGTPLVRRWRERPARLEPHSDGNAYGDVHLDRPPLVIGCVRVSIRFH
;
A
#
# COMPACT_ATOMS: atom_id res chain seq x y z
N MET A 1 1.11 -30.91 -50.17
CA MET A 1 1.24 -31.31 -48.75
C MET A 1 1.68 -30.06 -48.00
N SER A 2 0.98 -29.39 -47.10
CA SER A 2 -0.32 -29.56 -46.43
C SER A 2 -0.67 -28.22 -45.74
N PHE A 3 -1.92 -27.76 -45.89
CA PHE A 3 -2.79 -26.99 -44.98
C PHE A 3 -2.19 -26.47 -43.64
N THR A 4 -2.41 -25.24 -43.14
CA THR A 4 -3.70 -24.59 -42.79
C THR A 4 -3.66 -23.03 -42.63
N SER A 5 -4.75 -22.39 -43.08
CA SER A 5 -5.54 -21.26 -42.53
C SER A 5 -4.96 -19.89 -42.12
N ASN A 6 -5.40 -18.86 -42.86
CA ASN A 6 -5.73 -17.48 -42.44
C ASN A 6 -6.45 -17.41 -41.07
N LEU A 7 -6.14 -16.40 -40.20
CA LEU A 7 -7.16 -15.66 -39.40
C LEU A 7 -6.60 -14.49 -38.52
N TRP A 8 -5.84 -13.51 -39.04
CA TRP A 8 -5.50 -12.31 -38.23
C TRP A 8 -5.63 -10.98 -39.00
N GLY A 9 -6.60 -10.92 -39.91
CA GLY A 9 -6.98 -9.70 -40.62
C GLY A 9 -8.48 -9.49 -40.56
N GLN A 10 -9.00 -9.02 -39.42
CA GLN A 10 -10.26 -8.25 -39.26
C GLN A 10 -10.58 -8.09 -37.77
N ILE A 11 -10.09 -7.02 -37.14
CA ILE A 11 -10.84 -6.41 -36.04
C ILE A 11 -11.48 -5.16 -36.65
N ARG A 12 -12.79 -5.21 -36.87
CA ARG A 12 -13.55 -4.08 -37.41
C ARG A 12 -13.65 -3.02 -36.30
N CYS A 13 -13.47 -1.74 -36.66
CA CYS A 13 -13.64 -0.59 -35.75
C CYS A 13 -14.94 -0.60 -34.92
N SER A 14 -15.96 -1.37 -35.31
CA SER A 14 -17.21 -1.54 -34.57
C SER A 14 -17.05 -2.24 -33.21
N GLU A 15 -16.05 -3.11 -33.00
CA GLU A 15 -15.91 -3.88 -31.76
C GLU A 15 -15.25 -3.09 -30.62
N VAL A 16 -14.33 -2.17 -30.95
CA VAL A 16 -13.70 -1.25 -29.99
C VAL A 16 -14.72 -0.23 -29.45
N ILE A 17 -15.70 0.17 -30.28
CA ILE A 17 -16.74 1.11 -29.90
C ILE A 17 -17.81 0.44 -29.03
N SER A 18 -18.04 -0.87 -29.16
CA SER A 18 -18.97 -1.61 -28.30
C SER A 18 -18.52 -1.65 -26.85
N HIS A 19 -17.21 -1.69 -26.58
CA HIS A 19 -16.68 -1.64 -25.22
C HIS A 19 -16.68 -0.23 -24.61
N ALA A 20 -16.55 0.81 -25.43
CA ALA A 20 -16.61 2.20 -24.96
C ALA A 20 -18.02 2.61 -24.48
N ASN A 21 -19.08 2.02 -25.07
CA ASN A 21 -20.46 2.30 -24.65
C ASN A 21 -20.88 1.55 -23.37
N TYR A 22 -20.12 0.56 -22.91
CA TYR A 22 -20.40 -0.15 -21.65
C TYR A 22 -20.01 0.67 -20.41
N PHE A 23 -19.23 1.74 -20.58
CA PHE A 23 -18.68 2.57 -19.49
C PHE A 23 -19.34 3.95 -19.35
N LYS A 24 -20.59 4.13 -19.80
CA LYS A 24 -21.34 5.38 -19.55
C LYS A 24 -21.74 5.62 -18.08
N GLY A 25 -21.29 4.78 -17.13
CA GLY A 25 -21.75 4.81 -15.74
C GLY A 25 -20.71 5.08 -14.65
N LEU A 26 -19.41 5.17 -14.93
CA LEU A 26 -18.40 5.42 -13.89
C LEU A 26 -17.61 6.71 -14.14
N GLN A 27 -17.56 7.51 -13.09
CA GLN A 27 -16.85 8.75 -12.81
C GLN A 27 -15.72 9.14 -13.79
N LYS A 28 -15.75 10.42 -14.21
CA LYS A 28 -14.93 11.10 -15.24
C LYS A 28 -13.41 11.13 -15.04
N ASN A 29 -12.84 10.40 -14.10
CA ASN A 29 -11.39 10.40 -13.87
C ASN A 29 -10.88 8.97 -13.86
N LEU A 30 -9.80 8.75 -14.62
CA LEU A 30 -9.01 7.53 -14.71
C LEU A 30 -9.46 6.52 -15.78
N PHE A 31 -8.85 6.61 -16.97
CA PHE A 31 -8.68 5.44 -17.84
C PHE A 31 -7.34 5.56 -18.55
N VAL A 32 -6.29 5.00 -17.94
CA VAL A 32 -5.07 4.63 -18.66
C VAL A 32 -5.33 3.23 -19.20
N LEU A 33 -5.78 3.14 -20.45
CA LEU A 33 -5.82 1.86 -21.17
C LEU A 33 -4.37 1.43 -21.40
N PHE A 34 -3.91 0.47 -20.60
CA PHE A 34 -2.79 -0.38 -20.96
C PHE A 34 -3.23 -1.24 -22.14
N TYR A 35 -2.88 -0.81 -23.35
CA TYR A 35 -2.77 -1.71 -24.49
C TYR A 35 -1.38 -1.51 -25.08
N GLN A 36 -0.54 -2.52 -24.85
CA GLN A 36 0.78 -2.66 -25.43
C GLN A 36 0.61 -3.10 -26.90
N PHE A 37 0.05 -2.21 -27.72
CA PHE A 37 0.03 -2.32 -29.18
C PHE A 37 0.90 -1.20 -29.74
N SER A 38 1.79 -1.57 -30.66
CA SER A 38 2.64 -0.68 -31.45
C SER A 38 1.91 0.62 -31.84
N LEU A 39 2.26 1.72 -31.17
CA LEU A 39 1.71 3.06 -31.36
C LEU A 39 2.21 3.74 -32.64
N GLN A 40 2.83 3.01 -33.56
CA GLN A 40 3.38 3.59 -34.79
C GLN A 40 2.34 3.71 -35.92
N ASP A 41 1.32 2.86 -35.97
CA ASP A 41 0.42 2.80 -37.14
C ASP A 41 -0.96 3.48 -36.94
N LEU A 42 -1.39 3.75 -35.70
CA LEU A 42 -2.72 4.33 -35.45
C LEU A 42 -2.78 5.88 -35.53
N LEU A 43 -1.63 6.56 -35.61
CA LEU A 43 -1.56 8.02 -35.56
C LEU A 43 -1.57 8.74 -36.93
N PHE A 44 -1.62 7.99 -38.04
CA PHE A 44 -1.49 8.59 -39.39
C PHE A 44 -2.73 8.52 -40.29
N SER A 45 -3.88 8.03 -39.80
CA SER A 45 -5.13 8.17 -40.53
C SER A 45 -5.82 9.50 -40.21
N ALA A 46 -5.99 10.36 -41.21
CA ALA A 46 -6.72 11.62 -41.12
C ALA A 46 -8.16 11.45 -40.58
N ALA A 47 -8.76 10.27 -40.75
CA ALA A 47 -10.10 9.94 -40.28
C ALA A 47 -10.21 9.76 -38.76
N ALA A 48 -9.10 9.45 -38.06
CA ALA A 48 -9.06 9.38 -36.61
C ALA A 48 -8.93 10.78 -35.97
N GLN A 49 -8.18 11.67 -36.62
CA GLN A 49 -7.95 13.05 -36.15
C GLN A 49 -9.20 13.92 -36.25
N HIS A 50 -10.07 13.69 -37.25
CA HIS A 50 -11.32 14.44 -37.39
C HIS A 50 -12.33 14.11 -36.27
N ARG A 51 -12.46 12.83 -35.90
CA ARG A 51 -13.42 12.39 -34.85
C ARG A 51 -13.05 12.81 -33.43
N LEU A 52 -11.76 13.03 -33.16
CA LEU A 52 -11.28 13.53 -31.86
C LEU A 52 -11.51 15.05 -31.68
N ARG A 53 -11.62 15.82 -32.78
CA ARG A 53 -11.94 17.25 -32.72
C ARG A 53 -13.39 17.52 -32.32
N ASP A 54 -14.33 16.72 -32.81
CA ASP A 54 -15.77 16.91 -32.52
C ASP A 54 -16.14 16.54 -31.07
N SER A 55 -15.25 15.85 -30.34
CA SER A 55 -15.41 15.44 -28.94
C SER A 55 -14.74 16.39 -27.94
N GLY A 56 -14.25 17.56 -28.39
CA GLY A 56 -13.71 18.61 -27.53
C GLY A 56 -12.28 18.38 -27.01
N PHE A 57 -11.56 17.37 -27.53
CA PHE A 57 -10.17 17.10 -27.15
C PHE A 57 -9.18 17.92 -27.99
N ARG A 58 -8.25 18.64 -27.33
CA ARG A 58 -7.15 19.36 -27.99
C ARG A 58 -5.94 18.44 -28.17
N ILE A 59 -5.49 18.26 -29.41
CA ILE A 59 -4.23 17.60 -29.75
C ILE A 59 -3.08 18.59 -29.51
N ILE A 60 -2.20 18.31 -28.54
CA ILE A 60 -0.97 19.07 -28.31
C ILE A 60 0.05 18.68 -29.38
N ARG A 61 0.65 19.66 -30.08
CA ARG A 61 1.62 19.40 -31.16
C ARG A 61 2.87 18.70 -30.64
N LYS A 62 3.41 17.84 -31.50
CA LYS A 62 4.46 16.80 -31.33
C LYS A 62 5.83 17.22 -30.78
N ALA A 63 6.03 18.44 -30.27
CA ALA A 63 7.34 18.92 -29.84
C ALA A 63 7.65 18.72 -28.35
N ASN A 64 6.64 18.50 -27.48
CA ASN A 64 6.85 18.46 -26.02
C ASN A 64 6.43 17.15 -25.33
N ILE A 65 6.29 16.04 -26.06
CA ILE A 65 5.87 14.76 -25.47
C ILE A 65 7.06 14.00 -24.82
N LEU A 66 8.30 14.41 -25.06
CA LEU A 66 9.49 13.76 -24.50
C LEU A 66 9.99 14.39 -23.18
N GLU A 67 9.50 15.55 -22.76
CA GLU A 67 9.88 16.19 -21.47
C GLU A 67 8.82 16.02 -20.37
N ALA A 68 7.66 15.43 -20.67
CA ALA A 68 6.63 15.14 -19.67
C ALA A 68 6.89 13.81 -18.92
N THR A 69 8.15 13.39 -18.79
CA THR A 69 8.53 12.35 -17.84
C THR A 69 8.36 12.88 -16.43
N MET A 70 7.35 12.37 -15.73
CA MET A 70 7.30 12.28 -14.28
C MET A 70 7.40 13.62 -13.53
N THR A 71 6.50 14.56 -13.79
CA THR A 71 6.04 15.40 -12.67
C THR A 71 5.00 14.58 -11.90
N GLU A 72 5.40 14.13 -10.72
CA GLU A 72 4.56 13.44 -9.74
C GLU A 72 3.17 14.07 -9.68
N PHE A 73 2.13 13.30 -10.01
CA PHE A 73 0.79 13.65 -9.56
C PHE A 73 0.85 13.62 -8.02
N PRO A 74 0.62 14.75 -7.31
CA PRO A 74 0.61 14.71 -5.86
C PRO A 74 -0.58 13.85 -5.45
N THR A 75 -0.30 12.61 -5.05
CA THR A 75 -1.30 11.78 -4.36
C THR A 75 -1.63 12.52 -3.07
N ASN A 76 -2.87 12.99 -2.97
CA ASN A 76 -3.46 13.56 -1.75
C ASN A 76 -3.77 12.44 -0.74
N GLU A 77 -2.92 11.41 -0.69
CA GLU A 77 -3.03 10.33 0.27
C GLU A 77 -2.30 10.77 1.55
N PRO A 78 -2.94 10.65 2.72
CA PRO A 78 -2.35 11.10 3.97
C PRO A 78 -1.13 10.23 4.34
N ARG A 79 0.07 10.82 4.19
CA ARG A 79 1.36 10.10 4.25
C ARG A 79 1.84 9.85 5.68
N SER A 80 1.54 10.77 6.60
CA SER A 80 1.92 10.66 8.02
C SER A 80 0.74 10.34 8.94
N ILE A 81 1.02 9.90 10.18
CA ILE A 81 -0.01 9.74 11.24
C ILE A 81 -0.76 11.07 11.43
N GLY A 82 -0.04 12.19 11.47
CA GLY A 82 -0.62 13.53 11.60
C GLY A 82 -1.57 13.88 10.45
N ASP A 83 -1.20 13.55 9.21
CA ASP A 83 -2.07 13.76 8.05
C ASP A 83 -3.32 12.88 8.11
N ARG A 84 -3.20 11.65 8.61
CA ARG A 84 -4.35 10.74 8.77
C ARG A 84 -5.30 11.22 9.86
N ILE A 85 -4.78 11.68 10.99
CA ILE A 85 -5.58 12.30 12.05
C ILE A 85 -6.30 13.54 11.51
N ARG A 86 -5.58 14.44 10.83
CA ARG A 86 -6.15 15.64 10.22
C ARG A 86 -7.24 15.29 9.21
N HIS A 87 -6.98 14.32 8.35
CA HIS A 87 -7.92 13.86 7.34
C HIS A 87 -9.20 13.29 7.97
N ALA A 88 -9.08 12.31 8.87
CA ALA A 88 -10.23 11.71 9.53
C ALA A 88 -11.01 12.70 10.41
N ARG A 89 -10.32 13.64 11.07
CA ARG A 89 -10.97 14.72 11.82
C ARG A 89 -11.84 15.60 10.91
N LYS A 90 -11.32 15.98 9.74
CA LYS A 90 -12.07 16.78 8.75
C LYS A 90 -13.26 16.00 8.19
N GLU A 91 -13.10 14.71 7.90
CA GLU A 91 -14.20 13.83 7.47
C GLU A 91 -15.29 13.70 8.55
N ALA A 92 -14.89 13.68 9.83
CA ALA A 92 -15.83 13.70 10.96
C ALA A 92 -16.47 15.08 11.23
N GLY A 93 -16.11 16.10 10.44
CA GLY A 93 -16.64 17.47 10.57
C GLY A 93 -16.17 18.21 11.83
N LEU A 94 -15.06 17.77 12.44
CA LEU A 94 -14.56 18.34 13.70
C LEU A 94 -13.44 19.36 13.47
N ASN A 95 -13.39 20.39 14.30
CA ASN A 95 -12.22 21.25 14.46
C ASN A 95 -11.23 20.65 15.47
N GLN A 96 -10.01 21.21 15.58
CA GLN A 96 -8.97 20.66 16.46
C GLN A 96 -9.35 20.74 17.95
N THR A 97 -10.07 21.79 18.36
CA THR A 97 -10.56 21.96 19.74
C THR A 97 -11.59 20.89 20.08
N GLU A 98 -12.54 20.63 19.19
CA GLU A 98 -13.58 19.62 19.39
C GLU A 98 -13.01 18.20 19.47
N LEU A 99 -11.99 17.89 18.65
CA LEU A 99 -11.28 16.62 18.78
C LEU A 99 -10.55 16.53 20.12
N ALA A 100 -9.90 17.62 20.54
CA ALA A 100 -9.17 17.68 21.80
C ALA A 100 -10.10 17.45 23.01
N GLU A 101 -11.26 18.10 23.03
CA GLU A 101 -12.27 17.93 24.06
C GLU A 101 -12.79 16.49 24.14
N ARG A 102 -13.13 15.88 23.00
CA ARG A 102 -13.65 14.50 22.94
C ARG A 102 -12.62 13.46 23.38
N VAL A 103 -11.34 13.72 23.13
CA VAL A 103 -10.23 12.81 23.47
C VAL A 103 -9.69 13.07 24.88
N GLY A 104 -9.98 14.24 25.47
CA GLY A 104 -9.55 14.65 26.81
C GLY A 104 -8.11 15.22 26.84
N VAL A 105 -7.75 16.04 25.85
CA VAL A 105 -6.44 16.70 25.74
C VAL A 105 -6.59 18.19 25.41
N SER A 106 -5.48 18.92 25.38
CA SER A 106 -5.46 20.32 24.94
C SER A 106 -5.44 20.44 23.41
N GLN A 107 -6.03 21.52 22.86
CA GLN A 107 -5.99 21.78 21.42
C GLN A 107 -4.56 21.84 20.84
N PRO A 108 -3.55 22.42 21.53
CA PRO A 108 -2.17 22.37 21.06
C PRO A 108 -1.61 20.95 20.93
N ALA A 109 -2.07 19.99 21.76
CA ALA A 109 -1.65 18.59 21.62
C ALA A 109 -2.11 18.02 20.26
N VAL A 110 -3.37 18.28 19.87
CA VAL A 110 -3.90 17.88 18.57
C VAL A 110 -3.15 18.58 17.43
N ALA A 111 -2.85 19.87 17.56
CA ALA A 111 -2.08 20.60 16.55
C ALA A 111 -0.66 20.04 16.39
N ASN A 112 0.01 19.66 17.49
CA ASN A 112 1.33 19.02 17.47
C ASN A 112 1.29 17.64 16.81
N TRP A 113 0.21 16.87 16.99
CA TRP A 113 0.04 15.59 16.29
C TRP A 113 -0.17 15.79 14.80
N GLU A 114 -1.07 16.69 14.40
CA GLU A 114 -1.37 16.92 12.98
C GLU A 114 -0.20 17.54 12.20
N SER A 115 0.65 18.31 12.87
CA SER A 115 1.87 18.89 12.28
C SER A 115 3.03 17.90 12.23
N GLY A 116 2.91 16.72 12.83
CA GLY A 116 3.97 15.71 12.89
C GLY A 116 5.11 16.06 13.85
N VAL A 117 4.91 17.05 14.74
CA VAL A 117 5.89 17.40 15.79
C VAL A 117 6.03 16.25 16.79
N HIS A 118 4.90 15.64 17.17
CA HIS A 118 4.87 14.47 18.05
C HIS A 118 3.82 13.46 17.59
N ASP A 119 4.14 12.17 17.69
CA ASP A 119 3.13 11.13 17.52
C ASP A 119 2.30 10.95 18.81
N PRO A 120 0.99 10.75 18.73
CA PRO A 120 0.20 10.33 19.88
C PRO A 120 0.67 8.97 20.38
N ARG A 121 0.80 8.81 21.70
CA ARG A 121 1.10 7.52 22.32
C ARG A 121 0.00 6.50 22.01
N ARG A 122 0.32 5.20 22.03
CA ARG A 122 -0.60 4.11 21.66
C ARG A 122 -1.99 4.21 22.30
N VAL A 123 -2.06 4.52 23.60
CA VAL A 123 -3.34 4.71 24.32
C VAL A 123 -4.14 5.89 23.76
N MET A 124 -3.45 6.97 23.42
CA MET A 124 -4.06 8.16 22.84
C MET A 124 -4.53 7.92 21.41
N LEU A 125 -3.72 7.22 20.62
CA LEU A 125 -4.07 6.83 19.25
C LEU A 125 -5.35 5.99 19.19
N ALA A 126 -5.54 5.07 20.15
CA ALA A 126 -6.78 4.30 20.26
C ALA A 126 -8.00 5.17 20.59
N LYS A 127 -7.86 6.17 21.48
CA LYS A 127 -8.94 7.13 21.79
C LYS A 127 -9.29 8.01 20.59
N ILE A 128 -8.30 8.49 19.86
CA ILE A 128 -8.50 9.28 18.63
C ILE A 128 -9.24 8.42 17.60
N ALA A 129 -8.82 7.17 17.42
CA ALA A 129 -9.46 6.24 16.49
C ALA A 129 -10.95 6.02 16.83
N ASP A 130 -11.28 5.84 18.11
CA ASP A 130 -12.65 5.65 18.58
C ASP A 130 -13.52 6.89 18.33
N VAL A 131 -13.04 8.09 18.70
CA VAL A 131 -13.75 9.36 18.47
C VAL A 131 -13.97 9.63 16.98
N LEU A 132 -12.99 9.31 16.14
CA LEU A 132 -13.03 9.53 14.70
C LEU A 132 -13.67 8.36 13.92
N ARG A 133 -14.04 7.27 14.61
CA ARG A 133 -14.62 6.04 14.03
C ARG A 133 -13.77 5.45 12.89
N VAL A 134 -12.46 5.39 13.10
CA VAL A 134 -11.49 4.78 12.17
C VAL A 134 -10.69 3.70 12.87
N SER A 135 -10.00 2.84 12.11
CA SER A 135 -9.08 1.86 12.68
C SER A 135 -7.85 2.54 13.32
N PRO A 136 -7.46 2.15 14.56
CA PRO A 136 -6.17 2.57 15.12
C PRO A 136 -4.98 2.14 14.26
N GLY A 137 -5.10 0.99 13.58
CA GLY A 137 -4.12 0.49 12.63
C GLY A 137 -4.01 1.41 11.42
N TRP A 138 -5.14 1.85 10.85
CA TRP A 138 -5.13 2.83 9.77
C TRP A 138 -4.48 4.15 10.18
N LEU A 139 -4.79 4.68 11.36
CA LEU A 139 -4.10 5.89 11.85
C LEU A 139 -2.59 5.64 12.03
N ALA A 140 -2.18 4.46 12.47
CA ALA A 140 -0.78 4.10 12.71
C ALA A 140 0.04 3.86 11.44
N SER A 141 -0.49 3.11 10.46
CA SER A 141 0.25 2.61 9.29
C SER A 141 -0.31 3.05 7.94
N GLY A 142 -1.42 3.80 7.90
CA GLY A 142 -2.00 4.27 6.64
C GLY A 142 -2.59 3.19 5.74
N ASP A 143 -2.63 1.94 6.18
CA ASP A 143 -3.25 0.83 5.46
C ASP A 143 -4.77 1.05 5.39
N ARG A 144 -5.23 1.76 4.35
CA ARG A 144 -6.64 1.66 3.96
C ARG A 144 -6.81 0.28 3.36
N SER A 145 -7.31 -0.66 4.14
CA SER A 145 -8.14 -1.68 3.52
C SER A 145 -9.28 -0.93 2.84
N ALA A 146 -9.37 -0.98 1.51
CA ALA A 146 -10.45 -0.40 0.68
C ALA A 146 -11.87 -0.88 1.07
N LEU A 147 -11.97 -1.69 2.12
CA LEU A 147 -13.15 -2.38 2.62
C LEU A 147 -13.74 -1.74 3.90
N GLU A 148 -13.13 -0.70 4.47
CA GLU A 148 -13.64 -0.02 5.70
C GLU A 148 -14.74 1.03 5.43
N THR A 149 -15.18 1.21 4.18
CA THR A 149 -16.34 2.06 3.84
C THR A 149 -17.69 1.36 4.05
N ASP A 150 -17.70 0.04 4.31
CA ASP A 150 -18.94 -0.70 4.52
C ASP A 150 -19.47 -0.50 5.94
N LYS A 151 -20.73 -0.03 6.06
CA LYS A 151 -21.43 0.20 7.34
C LYS A 151 -21.63 -1.08 8.17
N GLN A 152 -21.15 -2.23 7.70
CA GLN A 152 -21.23 -3.54 8.32
C GLN A 152 -19.85 -4.23 8.34
N PRO A 153 -19.06 -4.08 9.41
CA PRO A 153 -17.69 -4.60 9.49
C PRO A 153 -17.59 -6.13 9.34
N ALA A 154 -18.62 -6.89 9.74
CA ALA A 154 -18.66 -8.34 9.54
C ALA A 154 -18.73 -8.74 8.05
N ALA A 155 -19.52 -8.02 7.23
CA ALA A 155 -19.63 -8.29 5.80
C ALA A 155 -18.31 -7.97 5.07
N ALA A 156 -17.64 -6.88 5.46
CA ALA A 156 -16.32 -6.53 4.95
C ALA A 156 -15.25 -7.58 5.31
N TYR A 157 -15.31 -8.13 6.53
CA TYR A 157 -14.43 -9.21 6.97
C TYR A 157 -14.65 -10.51 6.17
N LEU A 158 -15.92 -10.92 6.00
CA LEU A 158 -16.27 -12.15 5.27
C LEU A 158 -15.93 -12.11 3.78
N ARG A 159 -15.77 -10.92 3.19
CA ARG A 159 -15.32 -10.76 1.79
C ARG A 159 -13.81 -10.92 1.62
N ARG A 160 -13.02 -10.94 2.70
CA ARG A 160 -11.58 -11.15 2.60
C ARG A 160 -11.29 -12.60 2.22
N PRO A 161 -10.47 -12.86 1.20
CA PRO A 161 -10.13 -14.23 0.85
C PRO A 161 -9.36 -14.87 2.01
N LEU A 162 -9.75 -16.10 2.35
CA LEU A 162 -8.94 -16.99 3.18
C LEU A 162 -7.77 -17.50 2.35
N ARG A 163 -6.56 -17.35 2.86
CA ARG A 163 -5.31 -17.76 2.22
C ARG A 163 -4.53 -18.68 3.15
N HIS A 164 -3.83 -19.65 2.57
CA HIS A 164 -2.87 -20.46 3.30
C HIS A 164 -1.49 -19.85 3.07
N ALA A 165 -1.03 -19.03 4.01
CA ALA A 165 0.27 -18.39 3.91
C ALA A 165 1.37 -19.42 4.22
N PRO A 166 2.38 -19.59 3.34
CA PRO A 166 3.51 -20.44 3.61
C PRO A 166 4.35 -19.83 4.75
N VAL A 167 4.67 -20.65 5.74
CA VAL A 167 5.61 -20.32 6.81
C VAL A 167 7.00 -20.72 6.35
N ILE A 168 7.92 -19.76 6.23
CA ILE A 168 9.30 -19.95 5.77
C ILE A 168 10.29 -19.60 6.88
N ALA A 169 11.54 -20.01 6.73
CA ALA A 169 12.63 -19.45 7.51
C ALA A 169 12.90 -17.99 7.08
N ILE A 170 13.29 -17.12 8.01
CA ILE A 170 13.44 -15.68 7.73
C ILE A 170 14.57 -15.41 6.71
N GLU A 171 15.58 -16.27 6.67
CA GLU A 171 16.72 -16.18 5.75
C GLU A 171 16.29 -16.32 4.29
N GLU A 172 15.28 -17.15 4.02
CA GLU A 172 14.69 -17.34 2.69
C GLU A 172 14.02 -16.07 2.17
N ALA A 173 13.67 -15.14 3.05
CA ALA A 173 13.02 -13.89 2.68
C ALA A 173 13.88 -13.02 1.74
N MET A 174 15.19 -13.22 1.74
CA MET A 174 16.12 -12.51 0.87
C MET A 174 15.90 -12.81 -0.62
N TRP A 175 15.38 -14.00 -0.97
CA TRP A 175 15.10 -14.36 -2.36
C TRP A 175 14.06 -13.45 -3.00
N PHE A 176 13.09 -12.97 -2.22
CA PHE A 176 12.00 -12.11 -2.70
C PHE A 176 12.43 -10.68 -3.00
N LEU A 177 13.67 -10.26 -2.72
CA LEU A 177 14.18 -8.96 -3.15
C LEU A 177 14.53 -8.94 -4.64
N ASN A 178 15.11 -10.04 -5.11
CA ASN A 178 15.82 -10.08 -6.39
C ASN A 178 15.03 -10.79 -7.49
N ASP A 179 14.01 -11.57 -7.14
CA ASP A 179 13.19 -12.30 -8.09
C ASP A 179 11.69 -11.97 -7.91
N ALA A 180 11.11 -11.32 -8.92
CA ALA A 180 9.69 -10.97 -8.93
C ALA A 180 8.76 -12.18 -9.10
N GLY A 181 9.30 -13.30 -9.60
CA GLY A 181 8.64 -14.59 -9.76
C GLY A 181 8.90 -15.57 -8.60
N ALA A 182 9.66 -15.17 -7.58
CA ALA A 182 9.93 -16.01 -6.43
C ALA A 182 8.61 -16.45 -5.76
N ASP A 183 8.50 -17.76 -5.54
CA ASP A 183 7.35 -18.39 -4.92
C ASP A 183 7.72 -18.92 -3.54
N PRO A 184 7.16 -18.37 -2.43
CA PRO A 184 7.46 -18.84 -1.08
C PRO A 184 6.97 -20.26 -0.80
N HIS A 185 6.07 -20.82 -1.61
CA HIS A 185 5.60 -22.18 -1.45
C HIS A 185 6.71 -23.23 -1.57
N GLY A 186 7.75 -22.96 -2.37
CA GLY A 186 8.89 -23.87 -2.55
C GLY A 186 9.80 -23.99 -1.31
N ALA A 187 9.77 -22.99 -0.42
CA ALA A 187 10.55 -22.95 0.82
C ALA A 187 9.69 -23.14 2.08
N ALA A 188 8.42 -23.50 1.91
CA ALA A 188 7.45 -23.59 3.00
C ALA A 188 7.80 -24.75 3.96
N LEU A 189 7.97 -24.40 5.23
CA LEU A 189 8.11 -25.33 6.36
C LEU A 189 6.76 -25.73 6.94
N ASP A 190 5.78 -24.83 6.86
CA ASP A 190 4.40 -25.04 7.33
C ASP A 190 3.44 -24.09 6.61
N TYR A 191 2.15 -24.14 6.95
CA TYR A 191 1.11 -23.27 6.41
C TYR A 191 0.19 -22.75 7.52
N ILE A 192 -0.19 -21.48 7.43
CA ILE A 192 -1.19 -20.89 8.34
C ILE A 192 -2.37 -20.29 7.56
N PRO A 193 -3.62 -20.56 7.95
CA PRO A 193 -4.77 -19.87 7.38
C PRO A 193 -4.83 -18.42 7.88
N ILE A 194 -4.91 -17.47 6.94
CA ILE A 194 -5.06 -16.04 7.22
C ILE A 194 -6.17 -15.44 6.35
N THR A 195 -6.86 -14.42 6.86
CA THR A 195 -7.74 -13.59 6.04
C THR A 195 -7.01 -12.30 5.66
N SER A 196 -6.64 -12.16 4.38
CA SER A 196 -5.85 -11.01 3.91
C SER A 196 -6.21 -10.61 2.49
N GLY A 197 -6.24 -9.30 2.24
CA GLY A 197 -6.37 -8.75 0.88
C GLY A 197 -5.09 -8.88 0.06
N ALA A 198 -3.93 -9.04 0.70
CA ALA A 198 -2.65 -9.17 -0.01
C ALA A 198 -2.56 -10.51 -0.76
N GLU A 199 -2.12 -10.47 -2.00
CA GLU A 199 -1.97 -11.67 -2.85
C GLU A 199 -0.65 -12.39 -2.62
N LYS A 200 0.42 -11.61 -2.40
CA LYS A 200 1.79 -12.09 -2.26
C LYS A 200 2.18 -12.08 -0.79
N VAL A 201 1.94 -13.20 -0.12
CA VAL A 201 2.19 -13.35 1.32
C VAL A 201 3.09 -14.53 1.64
N PHE A 202 3.93 -14.36 2.65
CA PHE A 202 4.54 -15.44 3.41
C PHE A 202 4.50 -15.09 4.90
N ALA A 203 4.81 -16.05 5.75
CA ALA A 203 4.93 -15.84 7.18
C ALA A 203 6.23 -16.43 7.72
N PHE A 204 6.70 -15.95 8.86
CA PHE A 204 7.82 -16.55 9.60
C PHE A 204 7.67 -16.25 11.09
N PHE A 205 8.30 -17.08 11.92
CA PHE A 205 8.39 -16.80 13.35
C PHE A 205 9.49 -15.77 13.59
N ILE A 206 9.15 -14.66 14.24
CA ILE A 206 10.14 -13.67 14.61
C ILE A 206 10.86 -14.10 15.89
N ASP A 207 12.19 -14.10 15.83
CA ASP A 207 13.08 -14.30 16.96
C ASP A 207 14.05 -13.12 17.01
N ASP A 208 13.52 -11.96 17.44
CA ASP A 208 14.28 -10.72 17.51
C ASP A 208 13.93 -9.94 18.78
N GLU A 209 14.84 -9.96 19.75
CA GLU A 209 14.71 -9.26 21.03
C GLU A 209 14.59 -7.74 20.88
N ALA A 210 15.06 -7.17 19.77
CA ALA A 210 14.88 -5.75 19.46
C ALA A 210 13.42 -5.41 19.14
N MET A 211 12.56 -6.42 18.94
CA MET A 211 11.15 -6.27 18.61
C MET A 211 10.21 -6.90 19.64
N ASN A 212 10.72 -7.43 20.76
CA ASN A 212 9.97 -8.27 21.70
C ASN A 212 8.68 -7.63 22.26
N ARG A 213 8.62 -6.30 22.36
CA ARG A 213 7.43 -5.59 22.83
C ARG A 213 6.34 -5.49 21.75
N ALA A 214 6.73 -5.31 20.49
CA ALA A 214 5.80 -5.34 19.36
C ALA A 214 5.39 -6.79 19.03
N PHE A 215 6.39 -7.66 18.95
CA PHE A 215 6.28 -9.07 18.59
C PHE A 215 7.00 -9.91 19.65
N PRO A 216 6.29 -10.34 20.72
CA PRO A 216 6.84 -11.23 21.73
C PRO A 216 7.32 -12.54 21.12
N LYS A 217 8.14 -13.29 21.87
CA LYS A 217 8.59 -14.63 21.48
C LYS A 217 7.41 -15.50 21.01
N ASN A 218 7.65 -16.33 19.99
CA ASN A 218 6.65 -17.17 19.32
C ASN A 218 5.55 -16.36 18.60
N THR A 219 5.84 -15.13 18.17
CA THR A 219 4.95 -14.40 17.26
C THR A 219 5.26 -14.82 15.82
N LEU A 220 4.23 -15.22 15.08
CA LEU A 220 4.30 -15.38 13.64
C LEU A 220 3.95 -14.05 12.97
N VAL A 221 4.81 -13.58 12.08
CA VAL A 221 4.63 -12.34 11.32
C VAL A 221 4.29 -12.69 9.88
N VAL A 222 3.22 -12.10 9.36
CA VAL A 222 2.80 -12.23 7.96
C VAL A 222 3.25 -11.00 7.18
N VAL A 223 4.03 -11.23 6.13
CA VAL A 223 4.58 -10.21 5.26
C VAL A 223 3.88 -10.24 3.92
N ASP A 224 3.41 -9.08 3.48
CA ASP A 224 3.04 -8.80 2.11
C ASP A 224 4.29 -8.39 1.33
N TYR A 225 4.85 -9.32 0.57
CA TYR A 225 6.05 -9.07 -0.24
C TYR A 225 5.74 -8.48 -1.62
N GLY A 226 4.44 -8.27 -1.92
CA GLY A 226 4.00 -7.45 -3.04
C GLY A 226 4.06 -5.95 -2.75
N ASP A 227 3.97 -5.55 -1.48
CA ASP A 227 4.15 -4.17 -1.04
C ASP A 227 5.51 -3.93 -0.39
N ARG A 228 6.26 -3.00 -0.95
CA ARG A 228 7.60 -2.58 -0.49
C ARG A 228 7.65 -1.13 -0.05
N ARG A 229 6.50 -0.52 0.23
CA ARG A 229 6.37 0.92 0.55
C ARG A 229 5.77 1.09 1.94
N PRO A 230 6.53 0.81 3.01
CA PRO A 230 6.02 0.99 4.36
C PRO A 230 5.70 2.46 4.61
N ALA A 231 4.51 2.72 5.15
CA ALA A 231 4.18 4.06 5.64
C ALA A 231 5.04 4.41 6.86
N ASP A 232 5.19 5.70 7.14
CA ASP A 232 5.87 6.16 8.35
C ASP A 232 5.22 5.56 9.61
N GLY A 233 6.05 4.93 10.44
CA GLY A 233 5.65 4.23 11.64
C GLY A 233 5.17 2.79 11.45
N ALA A 234 5.07 2.28 10.22
CA ALA A 234 4.71 0.89 9.94
C ALA A 234 5.87 -0.08 10.21
N TYR A 235 5.55 -1.36 10.41
CA TYR A 235 6.56 -2.42 10.48
C TYR A 235 6.75 -3.03 9.09
N ALA A 236 7.99 -3.28 8.74
CA ALA A 236 8.34 -3.98 7.51
C ALA A 236 9.55 -4.88 7.74
N LEU A 237 9.70 -5.83 6.84
CA LEU A 237 10.87 -6.67 6.74
C LEU A 237 11.87 -5.99 5.79
N PHE A 238 13.05 -5.69 6.31
CA PHE A 238 14.12 -5.01 5.59
C PHE A 238 15.30 -5.95 5.40
N SER A 239 16.11 -5.67 4.39
CA SER A 239 17.49 -6.15 4.32
C SER A 239 18.44 -5.01 4.68
N VAL A 240 19.24 -5.23 5.72
CA VAL A 240 20.32 -4.33 6.14
C VAL A 240 21.60 -5.13 6.07
N ASP A 241 22.54 -4.68 5.24
CA ASP A 241 23.82 -5.34 4.99
C ASP A 241 23.69 -6.84 4.69
N GLY A 242 22.67 -7.20 3.90
CA GLY A 242 22.41 -8.58 3.47
C GLY A 242 21.63 -9.42 4.49
N THR A 243 21.29 -8.88 5.66
CA THR A 243 20.59 -9.60 6.73
C THR A 243 19.12 -9.17 6.81
N PRO A 244 18.16 -10.12 6.79
CA PRO A 244 16.75 -9.80 6.96
C PRO A 244 16.43 -9.47 8.41
N LEU A 245 15.71 -8.36 8.65
CA LEU A 245 15.28 -7.96 9.99
C LEU A 245 13.98 -7.14 9.96
N VAL A 246 13.17 -7.27 11.00
CA VAL A 246 11.90 -6.51 11.14
C VAL A 246 12.12 -5.29 11.99
N ARG A 247 11.82 -4.09 11.49
CA ARG A 247 11.90 -2.86 12.27
C ARG A 247 10.71 -1.95 11.99
N ARG A 248 10.55 -0.94 12.82
CA ARG A 248 9.61 0.16 12.55
C ARG A 248 10.27 1.16 11.60
N TRP A 249 9.61 1.46 10.49
CA TRP A 249 10.05 2.47 9.54
C TRP A 249 9.82 3.87 10.08
N ARG A 250 10.80 4.76 9.88
CA ARG A 250 10.63 6.21 10.03
C ARG A 250 11.13 6.92 8.80
N GLU A 251 10.34 7.83 8.25
CA GLU A 251 10.70 8.58 7.05
C GLU A 251 11.58 9.80 7.37
N ARG A 252 11.36 10.46 8.51
CA ARG A 252 12.04 11.73 8.86
C ARG A 252 12.53 11.78 10.33
N PRO A 253 13.86 11.79 10.58
CA PRO A 253 14.89 11.31 9.65
C PRO A 253 14.68 9.82 9.34
N ALA A 254 15.15 9.40 8.16
CA ALA A 254 15.11 8.01 7.72
C ALA A 254 15.87 7.11 8.71
N ARG A 255 15.17 6.19 9.38
CA ARG A 255 15.78 5.27 10.34
C ARG A 255 14.91 4.03 10.56
N LEU A 256 15.53 2.98 11.07
CA LEU A 256 14.85 1.77 11.53
C LEU A 256 14.88 1.75 13.06
N GLU A 257 13.70 1.85 13.67
CA GLU A 257 13.59 1.84 15.13
C GLU A 257 13.31 0.41 15.65
N PRO A 258 14.03 -0.03 16.71
CA PRO A 258 13.61 -1.17 17.49
C PRO A 258 12.30 -0.87 18.23
N HIS A 259 11.61 -1.91 18.67
CA HIS A 259 10.43 -1.82 19.52
C HIS A 259 10.53 -2.89 20.62
N SER A 260 11.48 -2.68 21.52
CA SER A 260 11.79 -3.55 22.66
C SER A 260 11.37 -2.93 23.99
N ASP A 261 11.24 -3.75 25.03
CA ASP A 261 11.12 -3.29 26.42
C ASP A 261 12.50 -2.92 27.04
N GLY A 262 13.61 -3.37 26.43
CA GLY A 262 14.97 -3.06 26.86
C GLY A 262 15.59 -1.86 26.14
N ASN A 263 16.60 -1.24 26.74
CA ASN A 263 17.39 -0.14 26.14
C ASN A 263 18.63 -0.63 25.37
N ALA A 264 18.80 -1.96 25.23
CA ALA A 264 19.98 -2.57 24.62
C ALA A 264 20.06 -2.34 23.09
N TYR A 265 18.96 -1.91 22.47
CA TYR A 265 18.85 -1.74 21.02
C TYR A 265 18.66 -0.26 20.69
N GLY A 266 19.59 0.31 19.93
CA GLY A 266 19.51 1.67 19.42
C GLY A 266 18.87 1.73 18.03
N ASP A 267 18.47 2.93 17.62
CA ASP A 267 18.00 3.20 16.27
C ASP A 267 19.11 2.91 15.25
N VAL A 268 18.75 2.25 14.16
CA VAL A 268 19.66 2.09 13.02
C VAL A 268 19.42 3.27 12.09
N HIS A 269 20.31 4.26 12.18
CA HIS A 269 20.38 5.34 11.21
C HIS A 269 20.95 4.79 9.90
N LEU A 270 20.35 5.21 8.79
CA LEU A 270 20.70 4.67 7.49
C LEU A 270 21.36 5.74 6.64
N ASP A 271 22.56 5.44 6.14
CA ASP A 271 23.25 6.29 5.16
C ASP A 271 22.58 6.25 3.78
N ARG A 272 21.79 5.20 3.52
CA ARG A 272 21.04 4.96 2.29
C ARG A 272 19.68 4.33 2.62
N PRO A 273 18.62 4.57 1.81
CA PRO A 273 17.35 3.89 2.01
C PRO A 273 17.53 2.36 2.09
N PRO A 274 16.89 1.68 3.05
CA PRO A 274 17.05 0.24 3.23
C PRO A 274 16.29 -0.50 2.12
N LEU A 275 16.74 -1.71 1.78
CA LEU A 275 15.98 -2.56 0.87
C LEU A 275 14.79 -3.14 1.62
N VAL A 276 13.57 -2.88 1.13
CA VAL A 276 12.35 -3.42 1.73
C VAL A 276 12.00 -4.73 1.06
N ILE A 277 11.95 -5.82 1.83
CA ILE A 277 11.51 -7.14 1.37
C ILE A 277 9.98 -7.15 1.23
N GLY A 278 9.29 -6.68 2.26
CA GLY A 278 7.84 -6.57 2.27
C GLY A 278 7.28 -5.89 3.52
N CYS A 279 6.02 -5.48 3.46
CA CYS A 279 5.32 -4.84 4.57
C CYS A 279 4.64 -5.86 5.50
N VAL A 280 4.75 -5.66 6.82
CA VAL A 280 4.06 -6.52 7.80
C VAL A 280 2.57 -6.17 7.83
N ARG A 281 1.71 -7.18 7.66
CA ARG A 281 0.24 -6.99 7.66
C ARG A 281 -0.46 -7.54 8.88
N VAL A 282 -0.03 -8.71 9.33
CA VAL A 282 -0.67 -9.45 10.41
C VAL A 282 0.42 -10.03 11.30
N SER A 283 0.15 -10.08 12.61
CA SER A 283 0.95 -10.85 13.56
C SER A 283 0.03 -11.76 14.36
N ILE A 284 0.42 -13.02 14.53
CA ILE A 284 -0.33 -14.03 15.27
C ILE A 284 0.53 -14.46 16.44
N ARG A 285 0.00 -14.36 17.66
CA ARG A 285 0.69 -14.76 18.88
C ARG A 285 0.16 -16.11 19.31
N PHE A 286 1.08 -17.05 19.54
CA PHE A 286 0.77 -18.34 20.13
C PHE A 286 1.01 -18.25 21.64
N HIS A 287 0.09 -18.81 22.42
CA HIS A 287 0.13 -18.86 23.89
C HIS A 287 0.35 -20.30 24.35
#